data_AF-H3C3F9-F1
#
_entry.id   AF-H3C3F9-F1
#
_cell.length_a   1.000
_cell.length_b   1.000
_cell.length_c   1.000
_cell.angle_alpha   90.00
_cell.angle_beta   90.00
_cell.angle_gamma   90.00
#
_symmetry.space_group_name_H-M   'P 1'
#
loop_
_entity.id
_entity.type
_entity.pdbx_description
1 polymer ?
#
loop_
_entity_poly.entity_id
_entity_poly.type
_entity_poly.pdbx_seq_one_letter_code
_entity_poly.pdbx_strand_id
1 'polypeptide(L)'
;MATNVSFSKPSVSERSSLNDHNLSNRSSNKSLRLAEKERSKNEAEDPISPALKYFSDVKEGTPFHGNNEAERNLALVEKVAYHKGLTPEAVSVMLEFAMSLRMGTVLCARVLKCLIPATVVPQEAVVRGLVWLNVAKIPVGTQVLFLKWVLTMFDVIDAKDQLRAIYGFIFSYITNENLCPFICHLLYLLTRKESVRVYRIRKLVELQSKLGRQPFLLHLLSLYKVFFPELVTLSIPSQMRSGFKNYNSPWKSALMVVQKRNGSQVASRINLALIVKDRASSRKRADSSSRKMVPLLQLKSLSQLVKNLHRIELPAQMGSLLGSSLALQYLDCVQDESALLRLNFW
;
A
#
# COMPACT_ATOMS: atom_id res chain seq x y z
N MET A 1 13.81 -94.49 -0.24
CA MET A 1 14.48 -94.92 -1.50
C MET A 1 14.17 -93.87 -2.56
N ALA A 2 15.21 -93.27 -3.14
CA ALA A 2 15.55 -93.32 -4.58
C ALA A 2 14.68 -92.37 -5.46
N THR A 3 15.18 -91.24 -5.99
CA THR A 3 16.05 -91.04 -7.18
C THR A 3 15.42 -91.59 -8.49
N ASN A 4 15.41 -90.92 -9.65
CA ASN A 4 16.13 -89.71 -10.11
C ASN A 4 15.59 -89.19 -11.48
N VAL A 5 16.08 -88.01 -11.95
CA VAL A 5 16.30 -87.59 -13.39
C VAL A 5 15.04 -87.43 -14.29
N SER A 6 14.62 -86.24 -14.79
CA SER A 6 15.17 -85.23 -15.77
C SER A 6 15.29 -85.77 -17.23
N PHE A 7 15.07 -85.06 -18.35
CA PHE A 7 15.06 -83.65 -18.81
C PHE A 7 13.81 -83.39 -19.74
N SER A 8 13.38 -82.21 -20.24
CA SER A 8 14.04 -81.11 -20.98
C SER A 8 13.19 -79.81 -21.05
N LYS A 9 13.78 -78.69 -21.51
CA LYS A 9 13.21 -77.32 -21.74
C LYS A 9 13.51 -76.89 -23.23
N PRO A 10 13.21 -75.67 -23.79
CA PRO A 10 12.65 -74.41 -23.23
C PRO A 10 11.66 -73.56 -24.10
N SER A 11 11.18 -72.42 -23.53
CA SER A 11 10.89 -71.11 -24.22
C SER A 11 9.57 -70.96 -25.07
N VAL A 12 8.86 -69.82 -25.27
CA VAL A 12 8.89 -68.36 -24.90
C VAL A 12 7.45 -67.79 -24.72
N SER A 13 7.30 -66.72 -23.92
CA SER A 13 6.22 -65.70 -23.73
C SER A 13 4.94 -65.59 -24.62
N GLU A 14 3.77 -65.26 -24.02
CA GLU A 14 3.22 -63.86 -23.96
C GLU A 14 1.85 -63.71 -23.21
N ARG A 15 1.71 -62.58 -22.48
CA ARG A 15 0.51 -61.75 -22.15
C ARG A 15 -0.82 -62.34 -21.62
N SER A 16 -1.24 -61.81 -20.46
CA SER A 16 -2.47 -61.00 -20.38
C SER A 16 -2.39 -59.95 -19.25
N SER A 17 -2.75 -58.70 -19.53
CA SER A 17 -2.63 -57.57 -18.60
C SER A 17 -3.70 -56.50 -18.87
N LEU A 18 -4.65 -56.29 -17.94
CA LEU A 18 -5.73 -55.31 -18.03
C LEU A 18 -6.29 -54.98 -16.63
N ASN A 19 -6.23 -53.70 -16.21
CA ASN A 19 -7.31 -52.95 -15.50
C ASN A 19 -6.92 -51.75 -14.58
N ASP A 20 -5.66 -51.31 -14.49
CA ASP A 20 -5.32 -50.15 -13.62
C ASP A 20 -5.48 -48.75 -14.26
N HIS A 21 -5.70 -48.64 -15.57
CA HIS A 21 -5.69 -47.34 -16.27
C HIS A 21 -6.97 -46.47 -16.12
N ASN A 22 -8.08 -47.01 -15.60
CA ASN A 22 -9.36 -46.27 -15.55
C ASN A 22 -9.55 -45.41 -14.29
N LEU A 23 -8.84 -45.67 -13.20
CA LEU A 23 -8.99 -44.91 -11.94
C LEU A 23 -8.22 -43.58 -11.98
N SER A 24 -7.04 -43.55 -12.60
CA SER A 24 -6.23 -42.32 -12.75
C SER A 24 -6.94 -41.28 -13.63
N ASN A 25 -7.44 -41.67 -14.80
CA ASN A 25 -8.17 -40.77 -15.70
C ASN A 25 -9.43 -40.16 -15.05
N ARG A 26 -10.15 -40.91 -14.21
CA ARG A 26 -11.35 -40.40 -13.52
C ARG A 26 -11.00 -39.35 -12.46
N SER A 27 -9.83 -39.45 -11.83
CA SER A 27 -9.28 -38.42 -10.92
C SER A 27 -8.81 -37.18 -11.69
N SER A 28 -7.99 -37.37 -12.74
CA SER A 28 -7.47 -36.28 -13.59
C SER A 28 -8.58 -35.46 -14.27
N ASN A 29 -9.64 -36.11 -14.75
CA ASN A 29 -10.79 -35.43 -15.34
C ASN A 29 -11.62 -34.66 -14.28
N LYS A 30 -11.55 -35.03 -13.00
CA LYS A 30 -12.23 -34.32 -11.91
C LYS A 30 -11.42 -33.10 -11.46
N SER A 31 -10.09 -33.20 -11.39
CA SER A 31 -9.21 -32.07 -11.10
C SER A 31 -9.15 -31.06 -12.25
N LEU A 32 -9.11 -31.51 -13.51
CA LEU A 32 -9.25 -30.63 -14.69
C LEU A 32 -10.57 -29.85 -14.67
N ARG A 33 -11.71 -30.53 -14.47
CA ARG A 33 -13.01 -29.85 -14.36
C ARG A 33 -13.12 -28.89 -13.17
N LEU A 34 -12.41 -29.14 -12.07
CA LEU A 34 -12.34 -28.18 -10.97
C LEU A 34 -11.45 -26.97 -11.33
N ALA A 35 -10.31 -27.19 -11.98
CA ALA A 35 -9.44 -26.12 -12.46
C ALA A 35 -10.08 -25.27 -13.57
N GLU A 36 -10.86 -25.87 -14.47
CA GLU A 36 -11.68 -25.18 -15.48
C GLU A 36 -12.87 -24.45 -14.83
N LYS A 37 -13.45 -25.00 -13.75
CA LYS A 37 -14.50 -24.33 -12.97
C LYS A 37 -13.97 -23.19 -12.10
N GLU A 38 -12.69 -23.21 -11.75
CA GLU A 38 -11.98 -22.08 -11.14
C GLU A 38 -11.51 -21.06 -12.19
N ARG A 39 -11.05 -21.49 -13.37
CA ARG A 39 -10.76 -20.57 -14.50
C ARG A 39 -12.01 -19.85 -14.99
N SER A 40 -13.10 -20.54 -15.26
CA SER A 40 -14.39 -19.92 -15.66
C SER A 40 -15.01 -19.03 -14.57
N LYS A 41 -14.67 -19.24 -13.29
CA LYS A 41 -14.98 -18.29 -12.21
C LYS A 41 -14.11 -17.03 -12.18
N ASN A 42 -12.93 -17.07 -12.80
CA ASN A 42 -12.04 -15.92 -12.98
C ASN A 42 -12.19 -15.26 -14.36
N GLU A 43 -12.81 -15.95 -15.33
CA GLU A 43 -13.11 -15.48 -16.70
C GLU A 43 -14.53 -14.93 -16.84
N ALA A 44 -15.44 -15.21 -15.89
CA ALA A 44 -16.61 -14.37 -15.70
C ALA A 44 -16.12 -12.95 -15.36
N GLU A 45 -16.37 -12.00 -16.25
CA GLU A 45 -15.93 -10.60 -16.12
C GLU A 45 -16.07 -10.12 -14.69
N ASP A 46 -14.97 -9.64 -14.10
CA ASP A 46 -14.93 -9.24 -12.69
C ASP A 46 -16.15 -8.36 -12.40
N PRO A 47 -17.08 -8.75 -11.50
CA PRO A 47 -18.42 -8.16 -11.42
C PRO A 47 -18.42 -6.70 -10.93
N ILE A 48 -17.23 -6.19 -10.58
CA ILE A 48 -16.98 -4.79 -10.26
C ILE A 48 -16.66 -3.95 -11.51
N SER A 49 -16.21 -4.55 -12.62
CA SER A 49 -15.79 -3.79 -13.82
C SER A 49 -16.90 -2.97 -14.48
N PRO A 50 -18.17 -3.43 -14.58
CA PRO A 50 -19.25 -2.59 -15.09
C PRO A 50 -19.61 -1.46 -14.12
N ALA A 51 -19.52 -1.72 -12.80
CA ALA A 51 -19.75 -0.71 -11.77
C ALA A 51 -18.65 0.37 -11.75
N LEU A 52 -17.38 0.01 -11.99
CA LEU A 52 -16.28 0.98 -12.14
C LEU A 52 -16.45 1.82 -13.40
N LYS A 53 -16.85 1.20 -14.52
CA LYS A 53 -17.15 1.93 -15.75
C LYS A 53 -18.29 2.93 -15.54
N TYR A 54 -19.36 2.53 -14.85
CA TYR A 54 -20.43 3.44 -14.44
C TYR A 54 -19.85 4.67 -13.71
N PHE A 55 -19.11 4.48 -12.61
CA PHE A 55 -18.56 5.61 -11.83
C PHE A 55 -17.51 6.46 -12.58
N SER A 56 -16.81 5.90 -13.56
CA SER A 56 -15.96 6.64 -14.50
C SER A 56 -16.78 7.59 -15.39
N ASP A 57 -17.91 7.09 -15.92
CA ASP A 57 -18.68 7.75 -16.98
C ASP A 57 -19.79 8.69 -16.45
N VAL A 58 -20.12 8.62 -15.14
CA VAL A 58 -21.09 9.55 -14.51
C VAL A 58 -20.69 11.02 -14.73
N LYS A 59 -21.63 11.83 -15.22
CA LYS A 59 -21.48 13.28 -15.40
C LYS A 59 -21.77 14.05 -14.10
N GLU A 60 -21.17 15.23 -13.98
CA GLU A 60 -21.44 16.17 -12.89
C GLU A 60 -22.93 16.56 -12.84
N GLY A 61 -23.49 16.64 -11.63
CA GLY A 61 -24.90 16.98 -11.41
C GLY A 61 -25.87 15.80 -11.48
N THR A 62 -25.39 14.56 -11.69
CA THR A 62 -26.26 13.38 -11.71
C THR A 62 -26.88 13.15 -10.32
N PRO A 63 -28.22 13.13 -10.17
CA PRO A 63 -28.85 12.92 -8.88
C PRO A 63 -28.64 11.48 -8.39
N PHE A 64 -28.34 11.35 -7.10
CA PHE A 64 -28.26 10.06 -6.43
C PHE A 64 -29.61 9.59 -5.86
N HIS A 65 -30.45 10.51 -5.38
CA HIS A 65 -31.76 10.14 -4.83
C HIS A 65 -32.66 9.58 -5.94
N GLY A 66 -33.20 8.37 -5.73
CA GLY A 66 -33.95 7.60 -6.74
C GLY A 66 -33.09 6.81 -7.74
N ASN A 67 -31.75 6.94 -7.70
CA ASN A 67 -30.85 6.25 -8.62
C ASN A 67 -30.47 4.84 -8.11
N ASN A 68 -31.37 3.90 -8.36
CA ASN A 68 -31.23 2.49 -7.96
C ASN A 68 -30.02 1.79 -8.60
N GLU A 69 -29.54 2.26 -9.74
CA GLU A 69 -28.34 1.74 -10.41
C GLU A 69 -27.07 2.16 -9.66
N ALA A 70 -26.93 3.45 -9.33
CA ALA A 70 -25.83 3.95 -8.53
C ALA A 70 -25.75 3.27 -7.16
N GLU A 71 -26.88 3.06 -6.48
CA GLU A 71 -26.89 2.36 -5.19
C GLU A 71 -26.48 0.89 -5.33
N ARG A 72 -26.98 0.17 -6.35
CA ARG A 72 -26.59 -1.21 -6.64
C ARG A 72 -25.10 -1.32 -6.93
N ASN A 73 -24.58 -0.46 -7.81
CA ASN A 73 -23.17 -0.44 -8.19
C ASN A 73 -22.27 -0.09 -6.99
N LEU A 74 -22.68 0.86 -6.14
CA LEU A 74 -21.93 1.21 -4.93
C LEU A 74 -21.92 0.07 -3.91
N ALA A 75 -23.07 -0.57 -3.66
CA ALA A 75 -23.16 -1.72 -2.75
C ALA A 75 -22.32 -2.92 -3.22
N LEU A 76 -22.19 -3.13 -4.55
CA LEU A 76 -21.27 -4.12 -5.12
C LEU A 76 -19.80 -3.75 -4.86
N VAL A 77 -19.40 -2.50 -5.09
CA VAL A 77 -18.04 -2.00 -4.81
C VAL A 77 -17.71 -2.14 -3.33
N GLU A 78 -18.61 -1.73 -2.43
CA GLU A 78 -18.45 -1.88 -0.98
C GLU A 78 -18.26 -3.34 -0.56
N LYS A 79 -19.10 -4.24 -1.09
CA LYS A 79 -19.00 -5.67 -0.82
C LYS A 79 -17.64 -6.22 -1.24
N VAL A 80 -17.15 -5.89 -2.42
CA VAL A 80 -15.82 -6.34 -2.90
C VAL A 80 -14.71 -5.76 -2.03
N ALA A 81 -14.76 -4.46 -1.71
CA ALA A 81 -13.74 -3.79 -0.92
C ALA A 81 -13.54 -4.41 0.48
N TYR A 82 -14.64 -4.73 1.19
CA TYR A 82 -14.54 -5.41 2.49
C TYR A 82 -14.16 -6.90 2.41
N HIS A 83 -14.39 -7.58 1.28
CA HIS A 83 -14.11 -9.02 1.14
C HIS A 83 -12.68 -9.31 0.64
N LYS A 84 -12.24 -8.61 -0.41
CA LYS A 84 -10.97 -8.82 -1.14
C LYS A 84 -10.07 -7.56 -1.18
N GLY A 85 -10.60 -6.39 -0.86
CA GLY A 85 -10.00 -5.11 -1.22
C GLY A 85 -10.22 -4.74 -2.69
N LEU A 86 -9.86 -3.51 -3.04
CA LEU A 86 -9.97 -2.94 -4.39
C LEU A 86 -8.61 -2.99 -5.12
N THR A 87 -8.63 -3.21 -6.44
CA THR A 87 -7.42 -3.16 -7.28
C THR A 87 -6.91 -1.71 -7.39
N PRO A 88 -5.64 -1.48 -7.80
CA PRO A 88 -5.09 -0.13 -7.96
C PRO A 88 -5.93 0.76 -8.90
N GLU A 89 -6.47 0.17 -9.97
CA GLU A 89 -7.33 0.82 -10.96
C GLU A 89 -8.68 1.19 -10.35
N ALA A 90 -9.29 0.25 -9.61
CA ALA A 90 -10.54 0.48 -8.90
C ALA A 90 -10.41 1.59 -7.83
N VAL A 91 -9.28 1.61 -7.11
CA VAL A 91 -8.97 2.69 -6.16
C VAL A 91 -8.85 4.03 -6.89
N SER A 92 -8.18 4.08 -8.05
CA SER A 92 -8.05 5.32 -8.83
C SER A 92 -9.40 5.87 -9.29
N VAL A 93 -10.26 5.02 -9.87
CA VAL A 93 -11.59 5.43 -10.36
C VAL A 93 -12.48 5.87 -9.21
N MET A 94 -12.59 5.08 -8.13
CA MET A 94 -13.45 5.39 -7.00
C MET A 94 -12.98 6.62 -6.22
N LEU A 95 -11.67 6.84 -6.10
CA LEU A 95 -11.14 8.05 -5.45
C LEU A 95 -11.41 9.31 -6.28
N GLU A 96 -11.23 9.24 -7.61
CA GLU A 96 -11.53 10.37 -8.50
C GLU A 96 -13.04 10.69 -8.51
N PHE A 97 -13.90 9.66 -8.57
CA PHE A 97 -15.35 9.82 -8.42
C PHE A 97 -15.74 10.47 -7.09
N ALA A 98 -15.15 10.01 -5.97
CA ALA A 98 -15.43 10.58 -4.65
C ALA A 98 -15.00 12.06 -4.57
N MET A 99 -13.79 12.40 -5.02
CA MET A 99 -13.23 13.74 -4.85
C MET A 99 -13.79 14.77 -5.84
N SER A 100 -14.26 14.34 -7.02
CA SER A 100 -14.91 15.23 -8.00
C SER A 100 -16.36 15.62 -7.65
N LEU A 101 -16.97 15.02 -6.62
CA LEU A 101 -18.33 15.32 -6.13
C LEU A 101 -19.45 15.24 -7.20
N ARG A 102 -19.25 14.47 -8.29
CA ARG A 102 -20.17 14.39 -9.45
C ARG A 102 -21.63 14.12 -9.07
N MET A 103 -21.86 13.37 -7.99
CA MET A 103 -23.18 13.00 -7.43
C MET A 103 -23.42 13.58 -6.02
N GLY A 104 -22.74 14.68 -5.68
CA GLY A 104 -22.85 15.35 -4.38
C GLY A 104 -21.97 14.76 -3.28
N THR A 105 -22.09 15.34 -2.08
CA THR A 105 -21.15 15.17 -0.96
C THR A 105 -21.39 13.92 -0.11
N VAL A 106 -22.63 13.41 -0.08
CA VAL A 106 -23.03 12.26 0.74
C VAL A 106 -22.30 10.98 0.31
N LEU A 107 -22.22 10.73 -1.00
CA LEU A 107 -21.52 9.55 -1.53
C LEU A 107 -20.02 9.61 -1.31
N CYS A 108 -19.39 10.79 -1.40
CA CYS A 108 -17.95 10.94 -1.17
C CYS A 108 -17.52 10.37 0.19
N ALA A 109 -18.26 10.70 1.25
CA ALA A 109 -17.96 10.20 2.59
C ALA A 109 -18.20 8.68 2.74
N ARG A 110 -19.10 8.09 1.95
CA ARG A 110 -19.36 6.64 1.91
C ARG A 110 -18.25 5.91 1.14
N VAL A 111 -17.91 6.38 -0.06
CA VAL A 111 -16.83 5.83 -0.89
C VAL A 111 -15.48 5.89 -0.17
N LEU A 112 -15.11 7.03 0.43
CA LEU A 112 -13.85 7.13 1.18
C LEU A 112 -13.78 6.12 2.35
N LYS A 113 -14.91 5.81 3.01
CA LYS A 113 -14.95 4.81 4.09
C LYS A 113 -14.75 3.38 3.59
N CYS A 114 -15.27 3.02 2.42
CA CYS A 114 -15.10 1.68 1.85
C CYS A 114 -13.83 1.52 0.99
N LEU A 115 -13.10 2.60 0.69
CA LEU A 115 -11.89 2.59 -0.15
C LEU A 115 -10.72 1.85 0.52
N ILE A 116 -10.71 0.52 0.45
CA ILE A 116 -9.70 -0.37 1.04
C ILE A 116 -8.86 -0.99 -0.09
N PRO A 117 -7.57 -0.67 -0.24
CA PRO A 117 -6.72 -1.25 -1.28
C PRO A 117 -6.40 -2.72 -1.01
N ALA A 118 -6.40 -3.55 -2.05
CA ALA A 118 -6.01 -4.96 -1.99
C ALA A 118 -4.48 -5.15 -1.97
N THR A 119 -3.74 -4.25 -2.62
CA THR A 119 -2.29 -4.33 -2.84
C THR A 119 -1.59 -2.98 -2.66
N VAL A 120 -1.63 -2.12 -3.68
CA VAL A 120 -0.96 -0.81 -3.73
C VAL A 120 -1.95 0.29 -4.15
N VAL A 121 -1.66 1.53 -3.76
CA VAL A 121 -2.40 2.73 -4.16
C VAL A 121 -1.54 3.55 -5.12
N PRO A 122 -1.98 3.82 -6.36
CA PRO A 122 -1.22 4.67 -7.29
C PRO A 122 -1.08 6.11 -6.76
N GLN A 123 0.14 6.64 -6.73
CA GLN A 123 0.38 8.04 -6.30
C GLN A 123 -0.39 9.05 -7.14
N GLU A 124 -0.56 8.79 -8.43
CA GLU A 124 -1.36 9.59 -9.37
C GLU A 124 -2.79 9.81 -8.87
N ALA A 125 -3.42 8.78 -8.31
CA ALA A 125 -4.78 8.87 -7.76
C ALA A 125 -4.82 9.80 -6.53
N VAL A 126 -3.80 9.73 -5.69
CA VAL A 126 -3.66 10.61 -4.50
C VAL A 126 -3.35 12.05 -4.91
N VAL A 127 -2.51 12.25 -5.93
CA VAL A 127 -2.21 13.56 -6.53
C VAL A 127 -3.48 14.19 -7.13
N ARG A 128 -4.26 13.45 -7.92
CA ARG A 128 -5.58 13.93 -8.42
C ARG A 128 -6.52 14.27 -7.27
N GLY A 129 -6.61 13.44 -6.24
CA GLY A 129 -7.40 13.72 -5.04
C GLY A 129 -6.99 15.01 -4.33
N LEU A 130 -5.68 15.29 -4.24
CA LEU A 130 -5.14 16.55 -3.70
C LEU A 130 -5.43 17.76 -4.59
N VAL A 131 -5.47 17.60 -5.92
CA VAL A 131 -5.89 18.67 -6.85
C VAL A 131 -7.37 19.02 -6.65
N TRP A 132 -8.24 18.02 -6.53
CA TRP A 132 -9.67 18.21 -6.29
C TRP A 132 -9.99 18.98 -5.00
N LEU A 133 -9.13 18.92 -3.97
CA LEU A 133 -9.28 19.74 -2.74
C LEU A 133 -9.29 21.26 -3.00
N ASN A 134 -8.69 21.74 -4.09
CA ASN A 134 -8.72 23.16 -4.48
C ASN A 134 -9.84 23.48 -5.49
N VAL A 135 -10.22 22.53 -6.35
CA VAL A 135 -11.17 22.77 -7.44
C VAL A 135 -12.62 22.59 -6.97
N ALA A 136 -12.90 21.55 -6.20
CA ALA A 136 -14.25 21.22 -5.75
C ALA A 136 -14.56 21.87 -4.39
N LYS A 137 -15.82 22.31 -4.22
CA LYS A 137 -16.35 22.84 -2.94
C LYS A 137 -16.60 21.70 -1.93
N ILE A 138 -15.57 20.93 -1.61
CA ILE A 138 -15.62 19.77 -0.72
C ILE A 138 -15.83 20.25 0.73
N PRO A 139 -16.83 19.74 1.47
CA PRO A 139 -17.00 20.08 2.89
C PRO A 139 -15.77 19.72 3.72
N VAL A 140 -15.40 20.57 4.68
CA VAL A 140 -14.18 20.42 5.49
C VAL A 140 -14.08 19.03 6.15
N GLY A 141 -15.20 18.50 6.67
CA GLY A 141 -15.23 17.15 7.26
C GLY A 141 -14.85 16.02 6.27
N THR A 142 -15.19 16.19 4.99
CA THR A 142 -14.83 15.27 3.90
C THR A 142 -13.37 15.44 3.48
N GLN A 143 -12.86 16.68 3.44
CA GLN A 143 -11.42 16.94 3.22
C GLN A 143 -10.57 16.29 4.31
N VAL A 144 -10.97 16.43 5.58
CA VAL A 144 -10.36 15.76 6.73
C VAL A 144 -10.45 14.23 6.62
N LEU A 145 -11.57 13.68 6.14
CA LEU A 145 -11.74 12.25 5.92
C LEU A 145 -10.76 11.72 4.86
N PHE A 146 -10.60 12.43 3.74
CA PHE A 146 -9.62 12.12 2.71
C PHE A 146 -8.18 12.18 3.23
N LEU A 147 -7.79 13.23 3.96
CA LEU A 147 -6.44 13.33 4.54
C LEU A 147 -6.16 12.21 5.55
N LYS A 148 -7.13 11.85 6.40
CA LYS A 148 -7.02 10.67 7.29
C LYS A 148 -6.84 9.37 6.50
N TRP A 149 -7.55 9.21 5.38
CA TRP A 149 -7.38 8.06 4.50
C TRP A 149 -5.97 8.02 3.88
N VAL A 150 -5.49 9.13 3.30
CA VAL A 150 -4.11 9.23 2.74
C VAL A 150 -3.05 8.90 3.79
N LEU A 151 -3.18 9.43 5.01
CA LEU A 151 -2.28 9.11 6.12
C LEU A 151 -2.36 7.65 6.56
N THR A 152 -3.53 7.02 6.50
CA THR A 152 -3.71 5.60 6.84
C THR A 152 -3.13 4.68 5.76
N MET A 153 -3.25 5.08 4.50
CA MET A 153 -2.77 4.31 3.34
C MET A 153 -1.34 4.68 2.93
N PHE A 154 -0.64 5.55 3.68
CA PHE A 154 0.63 6.14 3.25
C PHE A 154 1.69 5.10 2.85
N ASP A 155 1.77 3.99 3.59
CA ASP A 155 2.73 2.91 3.33
C ASP A 155 2.39 2.07 2.09
N VAL A 156 1.10 1.93 1.75
CA VAL A 156 0.63 1.19 0.57
C VAL A 156 0.51 2.05 -0.68
N ILE A 157 0.63 3.39 -0.57
CA ILE A 157 0.92 4.23 -1.74
C ILE A 157 2.22 3.75 -2.37
N ASP A 158 2.26 3.65 -3.69
CA ASP A 158 3.44 3.24 -4.44
C ASP A 158 4.54 4.33 -4.41
N ALA A 159 5.22 4.61 -5.53
CA ALA A 159 6.31 5.58 -5.53
C ALA A 159 5.83 6.94 -4.98
N LYS A 160 6.64 7.61 -4.15
CA LYS A 160 6.22 8.84 -3.42
C LYS A 160 6.85 10.11 -4.00
N ASP A 161 7.38 10.02 -5.21
CA ASP A 161 8.16 11.08 -5.86
C ASP A 161 7.29 12.23 -6.37
N GLN A 162 6.11 11.97 -6.94
CA GLN A 162 5.19 13.03 -7.39
C GLN A 162 4.59 13.75 -6.18
N LEU A 163 4.21 13.03 -5.13
CA LEU A 163 3.77 13.62 -3.84
C LEU A 163 4.84 14.54 -3.24
N ARG A 164 6.13 14.21 -3.42
CA ARG A 164 7.26 15.07 -3.01
C ARG A 164 7.50 16.23 -3.99
N ALA A 165 7.26 16.06 -5.28
CA ALA A 165 7.31 17.15 -6.26
C ALA A 165 6.25 18.22 -5.94
N ILE A 166 5.01 17.80 -5.60
CA ILE A 166 3.94 18.69 -5.15
C ILE A 166 4.03 19.10 -3.67
N TYR A 167 5.15 18.87 -2.98
CA TYR A 167 5.32 19.24 -1.56
C TYR A 167 5.02 20.72 -1.29
N GLY A 168 5.34 21.62 -2.23
CA GLY A 168 5.00 23.04 -2.12
C GLY A 168 3.49 23.33 -2.13
N PHE A 169 2.72 22.53 -2.88
CA PHE A 169 1.27 22.59 -2.96
C PHE A 169 0.62 21.96 -1.72
N ILE A 170 1.14 20.84 -1.21
CA ILE A 170 0.67 20.28 0.07
C ILE A 170 0.94 21.27 1.22
N PHE A 171 2.07 21.99 1.18
CA PHE A 171 2.46 22.99 2.18
C PHE A 171 1.53 24.23 2.22
N SER A 172 0.82 24.58 1.14
CA SER A 172 -0.08 25.75 1.19
C SER A 172 -1.31 25.51 2.07
N TYR A 173 -1.75 24.26 2.25
CA TYR A 173 -2.90 23.90 3.08
C TYR A 173 -2.67 24.03 4.60
N ILE A 174 -1.44 24.28 5.08
CA ILE A 174 -1.15 24.44 6.51
C ILE A 174 -1.88 25.68 7.09
N THR A 175 -2.21 26.66 6.25
CA THR A 175 -2.98 27.86 6.67
C THR A 175 -4.43 27.56 7.04
N ASN A 176 -4.99 26.42 6.62
CA ASN A 176 -6.34 26.01 6.99
C ASN A 176 -6.31 25.25 8.32
N GLU A 177 -6.76 25.89 9.39
CA GLU A 177 -6.72 25.39 10.77
C GLU A 177 -7.28 23.96 10.93
N ASN A 178 -8.37 23.65 10.21
CA ASN A 178 -9.02 22.33 10.28
C ASN A 178 -8.20 21.21 9.61
N LEU A 179 -7.43 21.54 8.58
CA LEU A 179 -6.57 20.59 7.86
C LEU A 179 -5.16 20.53 8.45
N CYS A 180 -4.71 21.63 9.08
CA CYS A 180 -3.35 21.86 9.54
C CYS A 180 -2.72 20.67 10.30
N PRO A 181 -3.40 19.99 11.26
CA PRO A 181 -2.83 18.84 11.95
C PRO A 181 -2.53 17.66 11.02
N PHE A 182 -3.40 17.41 10.03
CA PHE A 182 -3.27 16.32 9.07
C PHE A 182 -2.22 16.62 7.99
N ILE A 183 -2.21 17.88 7.51
CA ILE A 183 -1.23 18.36 6.54
C ILE A 183 0.18 18.35 7.17
N CYS A 184 0.34 18.80 8.42
CA CYS A 184 1.64 18.73 9.11
C CYS A 184 2.14 17.29 9.25
N HIS A 185 1.25 16.32 9.53
CA HIS A 185 1.60 14.90 9.57
C HIS A 185 2.02 14.38 8.19
N LEU A 186 1.26 14.70 7.13
CA LEU A 186 1.59 14.28 5.76
C LEU A 186 2.92 14.87 5.29
N LEU A 187 3.18 16.14 5.60
CA LEU A 187 4.44 16.81 5.32
C LEU A 187 5.59 16.18 6.10
N TYR A 188 5.41 15.85 7.38
CA TYR A 188 6.43 15.15 8.18
C TYR A 188 6.85 13.83 7.52
N LEU A 189 5.89 13.04 7.02
CA LEU A 189 6.16 11.77 6.32
C LEU A 189 6.78 11.96 4.92
N LEU A 190 6.52 13.08 4.25
CA LEU A 190 7.06 13.39 2.91
C LEU A 190 8.39 14.16 2.94
N THR A 191 8.75 14.81 4.06
CA THR A 191 9.89 15.72 4.16
C THR A 191 11.20 15.01 3.86
N ARG A 192 11.96 15.57 2.91
CA ARG A 192 13.38 15.28 2.70
C ARG A 192 14.19 16.56 2.90
N LYS A 193 15.52 16.45 3.00
CA LYS A 193 16.43 17.61 3.15
C LYS A 193 16.18 18.71 2.09
N GLU A 194 15.90 18.31 0.85
CA GLU A 194 15.56 19.19 -0.29
C GLU A 194 14.22 19.95 -0.12
N SER A 195 13.29 19.39 0.65
CA SER A 195 11.98 19.97 0.94
C SER A 195 12.05 21.08 1.99
N VAL A 196 13.09 21.11 2.81
CA VAL A 196 13.27 22.14 3.85
C VAL A 196 13.88 23.39 3.21
N ARG A 197 13.10 24.48 3.19
CA ARG A 197 13.50 25.79 2.63
C ARG A 197 13.22 26.90 3.62
N VAL A 198 14.04 27.94 3.64
CA VAL A 198 13.98 29.06 4.62
C VAL A 198 12.58 29.66 4.74
N TYR A 199 11.88 29.93 3.62
CA TYR A 199 10.54 30.50 3.66
C TYR A 199 9.49 29.57 4.31
N ARG A 200 9.66 28.24 4.18
CA ARG A 200 8.78 27.26 4.84
C ARG A 200 9.01 27.24 6.34
N ILE A 201 10.27 27.33 6.79
CA ILE A 201 10.63 27.47 8.21
C ILE A 201 9.99 28.74 8.77
N ARG A 202 10.20 29.90 8.12
CA ARG A 202 9.60 31.18 8.52
C ARG A 202 8.07 31.09 8.64
N LYS A 203 7.39 30.46 7.68
CA LYS A 203 5.93 30.29 7.71
C LYS A 203 5.47 29.38 8.86
N LEU A 204 6.18 28.30 9.17
CA LEU A 204 5.85 27.43 10.31
C LEU A 204 6.04 28.14 11.65
N VAL A 205 7.08 28.98 11.79
CA VAL A 205 7.31 29.80 12.99
C VAL A 205 6.24 30.90 13.13
N GLU A 206 5.83 31.54 12.04
CA GLU A 206 4.70 32.50 12.03
C GLU A 206 3.36 31.83 12.41
N LEU A 207 3.15 30.58 12.01
CA LEU A 207 1.96 29.82 12.41
C LEU A 207 2.05 29.39 13.89
N GLN A 208 3.24 29.07 14.38
CA GLN A 208 3.47 28.75 15.79
C GLN A 208 3.25 29.96 16.71
N SER A 209 3.62 31.18 16.29
CA SER A 209 3.34 32.38 17.09
C SER A 209 1.84 32.72 17.13
N LYS A 210 1.08 32.38 16.07
CA LYS A 210 -0.37 32.57 16.00
C LYS A 210 -1.18 31.50 16.74
N LEU A 211 -0.84 30.22 16.56
CA LEU A 211 -1.60 29.08 17.10
C LEU A 211 -1.04 28.55 18.44
N GLY A 212 0.08 29.10 18.90
CA GLY A 212 0.80 28.63 20.08
C GLY A 212 1.61 27.35 19.85
N ARG A 213 2.05 26.72 20.95
CA ARG A 213 2.88 25.50 20.96
C ARG A 213 2.08 24.23 20.62
N GLN A 214 1.50 24.20 19.42
CA GLN A 214 0.74 23.04 18.93
C GLN A 214 1.68 21.85 18.63
N PRO A 215 1.30 20.61 19.03
CA PRO A 215 2.17 19.45 18.86
C PRO A 215 2.44 19.13 17.38
N PHE A 216 1.47 19.29 16.50
CA PHE A 216 1.64 19.01 15.07
C PHE A 216 2.64 19.95 14.37
N LEU A 217 2.71 21.22 14.78
CA LEU A 217 3.73 22.16 14.31
C LEU A 217 5.10 21.82 14.90
N LEU A 218 5.17 21.50 16.19
CA LEU A 218 6.42 21.16 16.89
C LEU A 218 7.13 19.95 16.27
N HIS A 219 6.40 18.89 15.90
CA HIS A 219 6.99 17.73 15.23
C HIS A 219 7.54 18.03 13.82
N LEU A 220 6.86 18.89 13.05
CA LEU A 220 7.35 19.28 11.73
C LEU A 220 8.57 20.21 11.85
N LEU A 221 8.55 21.13 12.82
CA LEU A 221 9.67 22.01 13.15
C LEU A 221 10.88 21.25 13.72
N SER A 222 10.68 20.18 14.50
CA SER A 222 11.79 19.34 14.97
C SER A 222 12.45 18.57 13.83
N LEU A 223 11.66 17.99 12.91
CA LEU A 223 12.20 17.37 11.71
C LEU A 223 12.95 18.38 10.83
N TYR A 224 12.44 19.60 10.69
CA TYR A 224 13.14 20.66 9.96
C TYR A 224 14.45 21.08 10.66
N LYS A 225 14.49 21.11 12.01
CA LYS A 225 15.69 21.42 12.80
C LYS A 225 16.79 20.37 12.60
N VAL A 226 16.44 19.09 12.48
CA VAL A 226 17.41 18.01 12.18
C VAL A 226 18.11 18.24 10.84
N PHE A 227 17.38 18.70 9.82
CA PHE A 227 17.97 18.99 8.51
C PHE A 227 18.73 20.32 8.44
N PHE A 228 18.32 21.32 9.23
CA PHE A 228 18.89 22.68 9.25
C PHE A 228 18.87 23.28 10.67
N PRO A 229 19.82 22.92 11.55
CA PRO A 229 19.82 23.33 12.96
C PRO A 229 19.95 24.85 13.14
N GLU A 230 20.80 25.49 12.33
CA GLU A 230 21.05 26.95 12.34
C GLU A 230 19.80 27.81 12.11
N LEU A 231 18.80 27.27 11.42
CA LEU A 231 17.60 28.02 11.02
C LEU A 231 16.41 27.82 11.97
N VAL A 232 16.53 26.94 12.97
CA VAL A 232 15.45 26.61 13.91
C VAL A 232 15.95 26.75 15.34
N THR A 233 16.05 28.00 15.80
CA THR A 233 16.44 28.43 17.16
C THR A 233 15.39 28.11 18.24
N LEU A 234 14.60 27.05 18.05
CA LEU A 234 13.63 26.58 19.03
C LEU A 234 14.31 25.70 20.09
N SER A 235 14.03 26.01 21.35
CA SER A 235 14.17 25.11 22.49
C SER A 235 13.10 24.01 22.43
N ILE A 236 13.32 23.06 21.51
CA ILE A 236 12.46 21.89 21.36
C ILE A 236 12.68 21.00 22.61
N PRO A 237 11.62 20.60 23.34
CA PRO A 237 11.75 19.63 24.41
C PRO A 237 12.37 18.35 23.87
N SER A 238 13.46 17.87 24.46
CA SER A 238 14.22 16.67 24.06
C SER A 238 13.45 15.35 24.20
N GLN A 239 12.17 15.42 24.56
CA GLN A 239 11.28 14.33 24.90
C GLN A 239 9.84 14.65 24.44
N MET A 240 9.59 14.79 23.12
CA MET A 240 8.21 14.73 22.61
C MET A 240 7.69 13.28 22.66
N ARG A 241 7.27 12.85 23.85
CA ARG A 241 6.76 11.48 24.13
C ARG A 241 5.40 11.14 23.51
N SER A 242 4.84 12.02 22.69
CA SER A 242 3.54 11.85 22.04
C SER A 242 3.64 12.38 20.62
N GLY A 243 3.79 11.46 19.66
CA GLY A 243 3.87 11.74 18.24
C GLY A 243 2.61 12.43 17.67
N PHE A 244 2.58 12.64 16.35
CA PHE A 244 1.29 12.88 15.68
C PHE A 244 0.29 11.78 16.05
N LYS A 245 -0.99 12.16 16.22
CA LYS A 245 -2.04 11.20 16.54
C LYS A 245 -2.10 10.12 15.46
N ASN A 246 -1.75 8.89 15.84
CA ASN A 246 -1.98 7.72 15.03
C ASN A 246 -3.50 7.57 14.82
N TYR A 247 -3.97 7.91 13.62
CA TYR A 247 -5.38 7.73 13.24
C TYR A 247 -5.64 6.24 13.06
N ASN A 248 -5.87 5.54 14.18
CA ASN A 248 -6.28 4.13 14.22
C ASN A 248 -7.75 4.03 13.78
N SER A 249 -7.96 4.31 12.51
CA SER A 249 -9.24 4.23 11.81
C SER A 249 -9.64 2.76 11.59
N PRO A 250 -10.95 2.44 11.48
CA PRO A 250 -11.41 1.14 10.97
C PRO A 250 -10.71 0.68 9.68
N TRP A 251 -10.19 1.60 8.85
CA TRP A 251 -9.33 1.26 7.71
C TRP A 251 -8.11 0.43 8.09
N LYS A 252 -7.41 0.70 9.21
CA LYS A 252 -6.24 -0.11 9.60
C LYS A 252 -6.65 -1.56 9.87
N SER A 253 -7.72 -1.77 10.63
CA SER A 253 -8.24 -3.11 10.94
C SER A 253 -8.73 -3.84 9.68
N ALA A 254 -9.46 -3.15 8.81
CA ALA A 254 -9.96 -3.73 7.55
C ALA A 254 -8.81 -4.05 6.57
N LEU A 255 -7.82 -3.15 6.44
CA LEU A 255 -6.64 -3.35 5.62
C LEU A 255 -5.82 -4.55 6.12
N MET A 256 -5.62 -4.69 7.43
CA MET A 256 -4.92 -5.86 8.01
C MET A 256 -5.66 -7.17 7.71
N VAL A 257 -7.00 -7.20 7.76
CA VAL A 257 -7.79 -8.39 7.40
C VAL A 257 -7.67 -8.71 5.91
N VAL A 258 -7.80 -7.70 5.03
CA VAL A 258 -7.67 -7.85 3.58
C VAL A 258 -6.27 -8.29 3.18
N GLN A 259 -5.23 -7.63 3.70
CA GLN A 259 -3.83 -7.99 3.46
C GLN A 259 -3.48 -9.37 4.02
N LYS A 260 -4.02 -9.78 5.17
CA LYS A 260 -3.83 -11.15 5.69
C LYS A 260 -4.54 -12.19 4.80
N ARG A 261 -5.72 -11.90 4.26
CA ARG A 261 -6.44 -12.80 3.33
C ARG A 261 -5.73 -12.91 1.98
N ASN A 262 -5.35 -11.78 1.38
CA ASN A 262 -4.64 -11.74 0.10
C ASN A 262 -3.21 -12.29 0.26
N GLY A 263 -2.53 -11.95 1.35
CA GLY A 263 -1.26 -12.54 1.77
C GLY A 263 -1.35 -14.03 2.05
N SER A 264 -2.50 -14.56 2.49
CA SER A 264 -2.75 -15.99 2.63
C SER A 264 -2.97 -16.69 1.28
N GLN A 265 -3.59 -16.03 0.29
CA GLN A 265 -3.63 -16.54 -1.09
C GLN A 265 -2.28 -16.44 -1.82
N VAL A 266 -1.41 -15.52 -1.40
CA VAL A 266 -0.01 -15.50 -1.81
C VAL A 266 0.79 -16.58 -1.06
N ALA A 267 0.52 -16.82 0.23
CA ALA A 267 1.12 -17.89 1.03
C ALA A 267 0.73 -19.30 0.56
N SER A 268 -0.50 -19.50 0.07
CA SER A 268 -0.92 -20.78 -0.54
C SER A 268 -0.23 -21.07 -1.88
N ARG A 269 0.51 -20.12 -2.45
CA ARG A 269 1.49 -20.33 -3.53
C ARG A 269 2.96 -20.31 -3.07
N ILE A 270 3.27 -19.87 -1.85
CA ILE A 270 4.64 -19.74 -1.33
C ILE A 270 5.03 -20.88 -0.36
N ASN A 271 4.07 -21.57 0.26
CA ASN A 271 4.32 -22.71 1.14
C ASN A 271 4.87 -23.98 0.44
N LEU A 272 5.20 -23.90 -0.85
CA LEU A 272 5.91 -24.95 -1.60
C LEU A 272 7.25 -24.45 -2.20
N ALA A 273 7.90 -23.47 -1.57
CA ALA A 273 9.18 -22.94 -2.04
C ALA A 273 10.14 -22.52 -0.90
N LEU A 274 10.21 -23.29 0.20
CA LEU A 274 11.22 -23.11 1.25
C LEU A 274 12.54 -23.89 1.00
N ILE A 275 12.66 -24.64 -0.09
CA ILE A 275 13.88 -25.39 -0.42
C ILE A 275 14.25 -25.21 -1.92
N VAL A 276 15.28 -24.37 -2.13
CA VAL A 276 16.35 -24.47 -3.15
C VAL A 276 16.02 -24.32 -4.67
N LYS A 277 16.80 -23.39 -5.27
CA LYS A 277 17.31 -23.26 -6.67
C LYS A 277 16.56 -22.47 -7.75
N ASP A 278 17.37 -21.61 -8.39
CA ASP A 278 17.45 -21.22 -9.82
C ASP A 278 16.14 -20.94 -10.60
N ARG A 279 16.02 -19.81 -11.30
CA ARG A 279 16.99 -19.33 -12.31
C ARG A 279 17.08 -17.82 -12.44
N ALA A 280 18.25 -17.34 -12.87
CA ALA A 280 18.43 -15.99 -13.37
C ALA A 280 17.66 -15.76 -14.68
N SER A 281 16.98 -14.62 -14.80
CA SER A 281 16.73 -13.99 -16.10
C SER A 281 16.81 -12.46 -15.97
N SER A 282 17.88 -11.91 -16.52
CA SER A 282 18.06 -10.46 -16.64
C SER A 282 16.98 -9.88 -17.56
N ARG A 283 16.24 -8.88 -17.08
CA ARG A 283 15.54 -7.93 -17.95
C ARG A 283 16.04 -6.52 -17.68
N LYS A 284 17.12 -6.16 -18.40
CA LYS A 284 17.59 -4.78 -18.52
C LYS A 284 16.46 -3.89 -19.04
N ARG A 285 16.11 -2.85 -18.29
CA ARG A 285 15.56 -1.59 -18.83
C ARG A 285 16.34 -0.45 -18.20
N ALA A 286 17.14 0.24 -19.02
CA ALA A 286 17.78 1.49 -18.66
C ALA A 286 16.78 2.64 -18.89
N ASP A 287 16.69 3.67 -18.02
CA ASP A 287 17.06 3.64 -16.59
C ASP A 287 16.04 4.31 -15.64
N SER A 288 15.89 5.62 -15.43
CA SER A 288 16.73 6.80 -15.78
C SER A 288 16.89 7.78 -14.59
N SER A 289 18.12 8.26 -14.37
CA SER A 289 18.57 9.43 -13.57
C SER A 289 17.74 9.93 -12.37
N SER A 290 17.24 9.03 -11.53
CA SER A 290 17.17 9.28 -10.08
C SER A 290 17.89 8.16 -9.34
N ARG A 291 18.55 8.45 -8.22
CA ARG A 291 19.28 7.44 -7.44
C ARG A 291 18.28 6.44 -6.89
N LYS A 292 18.02 5.34 -7.60
CA LYS A 292 17.06 4.30 -7.19
C LYS A 292 17.39 3.86 -5.77
N MET A 293 16.54 4.21 -4.83
CA MET A 293 16.67 3.80 -3.44
C MET A 293 16.06 2.40 -3.27
N VAL A 294 16.62 1.63 -2.35
CA VAL A 294 16.21 0.26 -2.05
C VAL A 294 15.52 0.27 -0.68
N PRO A 295 14.24 -0.13 -0.57
CA PRO A 295 13.57 -0.21 0.73
C PRO A 295 14.31 -1.19 1.66
N LEU A 296 14.61 -0.78 2.89
CA LEU A 296 15.36 -1.60 3.86
C LEU A 296 14.73 -3.00 4.05
N LEU A 297 13.40 -3.08 4.00
CA LEU A 297 12.63 -4.32 4.17
C LEU A 297 12.84 -5.37 3.05
N GLN A 298 13.44 -5.00 1.91
CA GLN A 298 13.73 -5.92 0.81
C GLN A 298 15.09 -6.61 0.93
N LEU A 299 15.95 -6.15 1.85
CA LEU A 299 17.31 -6.64 2.02
C LEU A 299 17.33 -7.86 2.95
N LYS A 300 17.80 -9.00 2.42
CA LYS A 300 17.76 -10.31 3.12
C LYS A 300 19.11 -10.76 3.68
N SER A 301 20.17 -9.99 3.46
CA SER A 301 21.54 -10.32 3.89
C SER A 301 22.33 -9.06 4.21
N LEU A 302 23.15 -9.13 5.26
CA LEU A 302 24.09 -8.08 5.65
C LEU A 302 25.03 -7.68 4.50
N SER A 303 25.40 -8.64 3.62
CA SER A 303 26.19 -8.37 2.41
C SER A 303 25.47 -7.47 1.39
N GLN A 304 24.15 -7.53 1.31
CA GLN A 304 23.33 -6.66 0.47
C GLN A 304 23.10 -5.29 1.14
N LEU A 305 23.01 -5.26 2.47
CA LEU A 305 22.90 -4.05 3.28
C LEU A 305 24.12 -3.15 3.07
N VAL A 306 25.33 -3.67 3.30
CA VAL A 306 26.59 -2.92 3.15
C VAL A 306 26.75 -2.41 1.71
N LYS A 307 26.44 -3.23 0.69
CA LYS A 307 26.51 -2.82 -0.73
C LYS A 307 25.52 -1.71 -1.11
N ASN A 308 24.40 -1.59 -0.42
CA ASN A 308 23.36 -0.59 -0.70
C ASN A 308 23.26 0.51 0.37
N LEU A 309 24.21 0.62 1.30
CA LEU A 309 24.14 1.52 2.46
C LEU A 309 23.76 2.97 2.07
N HIS A 310 24.38 3.46 1.00
CA HIS A 310 24.19 4.80 0.42
C HIS A 310 22.89 4.96 -0.41
N ARG A 311 22.02 3.95 -0.45
CA ARG A 311 20.79 3.89 -1.26
C ARG A 311 19.56 3.42 -0.48
N ILE A 312 19.67 3.17 0.83
CA ILE A 312 18.55 2.62 1.59
C ILE A 312 17.46 3.68 1.83
N GLU A 313 16.21 3.35 1.49
CA GLU A 313 15.04 4.14 1.94
C GLU A 313 14.42 3.48 3.18
N LEU A 314 14.36 4.27 4.25
CA LEU A 314 13.73 3.90 5.52
C LEU A 314 12.20 3.93 5.39
N PRO A 315 11.47 2.86 5.78
CA PRO A 315 10.01 2.81 5.66
C PRO A 315 9.32 3.88 6.51
N ALA A 316 8.11 4.29 6.14
CA ALA A 316 7.37 5.29 6.91
C ALA A 316 6.85 4.74 8.24
N GLN A 317 6.36 3.49 8.30
CA GLN A 317 6.25 2.76 9.56
C GLN A 317 7.60 2.24 10.05
N MET A 318 8.32 3.06 10.81
CA MET A 318 9.61 2.67 11.38
C MET A 318 9.45 1.56 12.42
N GLY A 319 8.31 1.48 13.12
CA GLY A 319 7.96 0.37 14.00
C GLY A 319 7.97 -1.01 13.30
N SER A 320 7.78 -1.08 11.98
CA SER A 320 7.91 -2.34 11.22
C SER A 320 9.35 -2.90 11.21
N LEU A 321 10.35 -2.05 11.47
CA LEU A 321 11.75 -2.47 11.57
C LEU A 321 12.07 -3.20 12.87
N LEU A 322 11.28 -3.00 13.93
CA LEU A 322 11.48 -3.67 15.23
C LEU A 322 11.38 -5.21 15.11
N GLY A 323 10.65 -5.71 14.11
CA GLY A 323 10.56 -7.14 13.80
C GLY A 323 11.73 -7.70 12.97
N SER A 324 12.72 -6.89 12.57
CA SER A 324 13.82 -7.30 11.71
C SER A 324 15.19 -6.97 12.33
N SER A 325 15.91 -8.02 12.76
CA SER A 325 17.25 -7.90 13.34
C SER A 325 18.24 -7.17 12.40
N LEU A 326 18.18 -7.41 11.09
CA LEU A 326 19.01 -6.71 10.10
C LEU A 326 18.69 -5.21 10.01
N ALA A 327 17.43 -4.82 10.22
CA ALA A 327 17.03 -3.42 10.18
C ALA A 327 17.42 -2.67 11.47
N LEU A 328 17.35 -3.35 12.61
CA LEU A 328 17.85 -2.83 13.89
C LEU A 328 19.38 -2.61 13.82
N GLN A 329 20.14 -3.58 13.30
CA GLN A 329 21.58 -3.42 13.07
C GLN A 329 21.93 -2.27 12.12
N TYR A 330 21.11 -2.04 11.08
CA TYR A 330 21.28 -0.88 10.20
C TYR A 330 21.09 0.45 10.93
N LEU A 331 20.03 0.57 11.73
CA LEU A 331 19.75 1.78 12.51
C LEU A 331 20.86 2.09 13.52
N ASP A 332 21.35 1.06 14.21
CA ASP A 332 22.44 1.16 15.19
C ASP A 332 23.78 1.58 14.56
N CYS A 333 24.08 1.07 13.35
CA CYS A 333 25.26 1.47 12.58
C CYS A 333 25.19 2.86 11.95
N VAL A 334 24.00 3.33 11.54
CA VAL A 334 23.87 4.59 10.78
C VAL A 334 23.60 5.80 11.68
N GLN A 335 22.99 5.59 12.85
CA GLN A 335 22.73 6.63 13.87
C GLN A 335 22.11 7.92 13.31
N ASP A 336 21.28 7.79 12.27
CA ASP A 336 20.56 8.92 11.68
C ASP A 336 19.49 9.41 12.66
N GLU A 337 19.73 10.56 13.27
CA GLU A 337 18.78 11.26 14.16
C GLU A 337 17.38 11.40 13.54
N SER A 338 17.27 11.58 12.22
CA SER A 338 15.98 11.64 11.54
C SER A 338 15.30 10.26 11.48
N ALA A 339 16.05 9.18 11.40
CA ALA A 339 15.56 7.81 11.49
C ALA A 339 15.13 7.47 12.93
N LEU A 340 15.93 7.85 13.93
CA LEU A 340 15.64 7.63 15.35
C LEU A 340 14.42 8.43 15.81
N LEU A 341 14.27 9.69 15.39
CA LEU A 341 13.06 10.48 15.66
C LEU A 341 11.81 9.93 14.98
N ARG A 342 11.95 9.39 13.76
CA ARG A 342 10.85 8.68 13.08
C ARG A 342 10.57 7.31 13.71
N LEU A 343 11.54 6.66 14.37
CA LEU A 343 11.36 5.40 15.10
C LEU A 343 10.65 5.63 16.43
N ASN A 344 11.08 6.61 17.23
CA ASN A 344 10.47 7.02 18.51
C ASN A 344 9.00 7.49 18.39
N PHE A 345 8.47 7.63 17.18
CA PHE A 345 7.06 7.89 16.90
C PHE A 345 6.17 6.63 17.00
N TRP A 346 6.75 5.42 16.87
CA TRP A 346 6.06 4.12 16.86
C TRP A 346 6.22 3.38 18.19
#